data_AF-A0ABD3U0B8-F1
#
_entry.id   AF-A0ABD3U0B8-F1
#
_cell.length_a   1.000
_cell.length_b   1.000
_cell.length_c   1.000
_cell.angle_alpha   90.00
_cell.angle_beta   90.00
_cell.angle_gamma   90.00
#
_symmetry.space_group_name_H-M   'P 1'
#
loop_
_entity.id
_entity.type
_entity.pdbx_description
1 polymer ?
#
loop_
_entity_poly.entity_id
_entity_poly.type
_entity_poly.pdbx_seq_one_letter_code
_entity_poly.pdbx_strand_id
1 'polypeptide(L)'
;MLESYGEIIFLSHFMLVYMAFVNSDCPMRCECDIDNEAMNLNCTSTIPDMLPLNTRVVSITDIAYEYLQQSDFNNARWENVTKLYLRGGSVNSVFSDTFWNVSNLTHLQISFPNLKRLSVNAFSQLTKLHTLDLSGNFLLSFDVVADALRVNEFTNNLDELNLHSLAMFLTPCKLKETFFLQLQRFSIKR
;
A
#
# COMPACT_ATOMS: atom_id res chain seq x y z
N MET A 1 -51.36 -0.17 -26.41
CA MET A 1 -50.83 0.94 -25.59
C MET A 1 -50.32 0.50 -24.21
N LEU A 2 -50.74 -0.63 -23.64
CA LEU A 2 -50.25 -1.15 -22.34
C LEU A 2 -48.94 -1.95 -22.42
N GLU A 3 -48.60 -2.54 -23.58
CA GLU A 3 -47.37 -3.32 -23.77
C GLU A 3 -46.08 -2.47 -23.79
N SER A 4 -46.17 -1.20 -24.21
CA SER A 4 -45.02 -0.28 -24.26
C SER A 4 -44.59 0.21 -22.87
N TYR A 5 -45.49 0.27 -21.89
CA TYR A 5 -45.13 0.69 -20.52
C TYR A 5 -44.44 -0.44 -19.72
N GLY A 6 -44.70 -1.70 -20.06
CA GLY A 6 -44.06 -2.86 -19.42
C GLY A 6 -42.56 -2.95 -19.71
N GLU A 7 -42.14 -2.69 -20.96
CA GLU A 7 -40.73 -2.68 -21.35
C GLU A 7 -39.95 -1.50 -20.73
N ILE A 8 -40.58 -0.32 -20.62
CA ILE A 8 -39.96 0.87 -20.00
C ILE A 8 -39.72 0.69 -18.49
N ILE A 9 -40.64 0.02 -17.78
CA ILE A 9 -40.48 -0.30 -16.36
C ILE A 9 -39.38 -1.36 -16.16
N PHE A 10 -39.28 -2.34 -17.06
CA PHE A 10 -38.24 -3.38 -17.03
C PHE A 10 -36.84 -2.79 -17.26
N LEU A 11 -36.69 -1.90 -18.24
CA LEU A 11 -35.42 -1.22 -18.54
C LEU A 11 -35.01 -0.26 -17.41
N SER A 12 -35.94 0.45 -16.78
CA SER A 12 -35.63 1.34 -15.65
C SER A 12 -35.24 0.56 -14.39
N HIS A 13 -35.88 -0.58 -14.10
CA HIS A 13 -35.43 -1.49 -13.04
C HIS A 13 -34.09 -2.15 -13.38
N PHE A 14 -33.86 -2.53 -14.64
CA PHE A 14 -32.58 -3.10 -15.06
C PHE A 14 -31.45 -2.07 -14.94
N MET A 15 -31.70 -0.79 -15.26
CA MET A 15 -30.75 0.30 -15.05
C MET A 15 -30.53 0.60 -13.56
N LEU A 16 -31.56 0.55 -12.71
CA LEU A 16 -31.40 0.69 -11.26
C LEU A 16 -30.66 -0.49 -10.63
N VAL A 17 -30.90 -1.72 -11.08
CA VAL A 17 -30.16 -2.92 -10.69
C VAL A 17 -28.73 -2.87 -11.20
N TYR A 18 -28.49 -2.37 -12.42
CA TYR A 18 -27.15 -2.16 -12.97
C TYR A 18 -26.38 -1.10 -12.17
N MET A 19 -27.01 0.04 -11.84
CA MET A 19 -26.41 1.07 -10.98
C MET A 19 -26.18 0.58 -9.54
N ALA A 20 -27.02 -0.33 -9.03
CA ALA A 20 -26.80 -1.02 -7.76
C ALA A 20 -25.63 -2.03 -7.84
N PHE A 21 -25.47 -2.73 -8.98
CA PHE A 21 -24.37 -3.66 -9.24
C PHE A 21 -23.02 -2.96 -9.43
N VAL A 22 -23.01 -1.79 -10.07
CA VAL A 22 -21.81 -0.94 -10.21
C VAL A 22 -21.35 -0.41 -8.85
N ASN A 23 -22.25 -0.33 -7.85
CA ASN A 23 -21.96 0.07 -6.48
C ASN A 23 -21.71 -1.10 -5.50
N SER A 24 -21.89 -2.37 -5.89
CA SER A 24 -21.84 -3.51 -4.95
C SER A 24 -20.47 -4.19 -4.80
N ASP A 25 -19.49 -3.84 -5.63
CA ASP A 25 -18.13 -4.41 -5.55
C ASP A 25 -17.19 -3.64 -4.60
N CYS A 26 -17.67 -2.52 -4.03
CA CYS A 26 -16.87 -1.75 -3.09
C CYS A 26 -16.87 -2.43 -1.71
N PRO A 27 -15.70 -2.77 -1.13
CA PRO A 27 -15.62 -3.43 0.16
C PRO A 27 -16.21 -2.57 1.29
N MET A 28 -16.71 -3.23 2.33
CA MET A 28 -17.21 -2.54 3.51
C MET A 28 -16.10 -1.69 4.15
N ARG A 29 -16.47 -0.49 4.63
CA ARG A 29 -15.55 0.52 5.20
C ARG A 29 -14.53 1.07 4.20
N CYS A 30 -14.79 0.90 2.91
CA CYS A 30 -14.05 1.54 1.85
C CYS A 30 -14.95 2.45 1.03
N GLU A 31 -14.34 3.49 0.49
CA GLU A 31 -14.89 4.37 -0.53
C GLU A 31 -14.13 4.12 -1.84
N CYS A 32 -14.90 3.89 -2.91
CA CYS A 32 -14.38 3.59 -4.23
C CYS A 32 -14.60 4.79 -5.14
N ASP A 33 -13.53 5.25 -5.79
CA ASP A 33 -13.56 6.37 -6.72
C ASP A 33 -12.83 6.00 -8.02
N ILE A 34 -13.31 6.52 -9.15
CA ILE A 34 -12.69 6.27 -10.45
C ILE A 34 -11.99 7.55 -10.88
N ASP A 35 -10.66 7.50 -10.95
CA ASP A 35 -9.82 8.60 -11.44
C ASP A 35 -8.99 8.12 -12.63
N ASN A 36 -9.06 8.83 -13.76
CA ASN A 36 -8.33 8.51 -14.98
C ASN A 36 -8.41 7.01 -15.38
N GLU A 37 -9.62 6.45 -15.38
CA GLU A 37 -9.91 5.03 -15.69
C GLU A 37 -9.35 4.00 -14.68
N ALA A 38 -8.67 4.45 -13.63
CA ALA A 38 -8.20 3.61 -12.53
C ALA A 38 -9.19 3.64 -11.36
N MET A 39 -9.46 2.47 -10.77
CA MET A 39 -10.22 2.39 -9.53
C MET A 39 -9.28 2.66 -8.34
N ASN A 40 -9.62 3.68 -7.57
CA ASN A 40 -8.99 4.09 -6.33
C ASN A 40 -9.85 3.62 -5.17
N LEU A 41 -9.20 3.01 -4.18
CA LEU A 41 -9.87 2.46 -3.02
C LEU A 41 -9.34 3.11 -1.74
N ASN A 42 -10.22 3.78 -0.99
CA ASN A 42 -9.91 4.41 0.29
C ASN A 42 -10.60 3.66 1.42
N CYS A 43 -9.85 2.86 2.17
CA CYS A 43 -10.35 2.01 3.24
C CYS A 43 -9.96 2.52 4.62
N THR A 44 -10.75 2.15 5.62
CA THR A 44 -10.49 2.46 7.02
C THR A 44 -10.49 1.21 7.90
N SER A 45 -9.64 1.20 8.92
CA SER A 45 -9.54 0.18 9.99
C SER A 45 -9.07 -1.22 9.61
N THR A 46 -9.40 -1.71 8.42
CA THR A 46 -9.15 -3.10 7.99
C THR A 46 -8.69 -3.16 6.54
N ILE A 47 -7.81 -4.11 6.25
CA ILE A 47 -7.43 -4.46 4.88
C ILE A 47 -8.55 -5.32 4.28
N PRO A 48 -9.12 -4.94 3.11
CA PRO A 48 -10.26 -5.65 2.54
C PRO A 48 -9.85 -6.99 1.90
N ASP A 49 -10.64 -8.04 2.15
CA ASP A 49 -10.40 -9.40 1.61
C ASP A 49 -10.63 -9.51 0.09
N MET A 50 -11.43 -8.60 -0.47
CA MET A 50 -11.70 -8.53 -1.90
C MET A 50 -11.51 -7.11 -2.39
N LEU A 51 -10.96 -6.96 -3.60
CA LEU A 51 -10.82 -5.68 -4.28
C LEU A 51 -11.68 -5.66 -5.54
N PRO A 52 -12.17 -4.52 -6.03
CA PRO A 52 -12.73 -4.40 -7.38
C PRO A 52 -11.72 -4.81 -8.47
N LEU A 53 -12.20 -5.29 -9.63
CA LEU A 53 -11.35 -5.88 -10.70
C LEU A 53 -10.25 -4.94 -11.23
N ASN A 54 -10.51 -3.63 -11.27
CA ASN A 54 -9.63 -2.62 -11.84
C ASN A 54 -8.91 -1.76 -10.79
N THR A 55 -8.79 -2.27 -9.56
CA THR A 55 -8.15 -1.54 -8.46
C THR A 55 -6.67 -1.36 -8.73
N ARG A 56 -6.21 -0.11 -8.79
CA ARG A 56 -4.80 0.24 -9.03
C ARG A 56 -4.16 0.96 -7.85
N VAL A 57 -4.96 1.73 -7.13
CA VAL A 57 -4.51 2.54 -6.01
C VAL A 57 -5.34 2.15 -4.79
N VAL A 58 -4.65 1.81 -3.71
CA VAL A 58 -5.30 1.48 -2.44
C VAL A 58 -4.67 2.34 -1.34
N SER A 59 -5.51 3.06 -0.61
CA SER A 59 -5.15 3.78 0.59
C SER A 59 -5.91 3.20 1.77
N ILE A 60 -5.20 2.83 2.83
CA ILE A 60 -5.79 2.22 4.02
C ILE A 60 -5.32 3.01 5.24
N THR A 61 -6.27 3.56 5.99
CA THR A 61 -5.99 4.35 7.18
C THR A 61 -6.46 3.67 8.46
N ASP A 62 -5.79 4.00 9.57
CA ASP A 62 -6.15 3.59 10.93
C ASP A 62 -6.24 2.08 11.13
N ILE A 63 -5.30 1.33 10.52
CA ILE A 63 -5.25 -0.12 10.62
C ILE A 63 -5.11 -0.54 12.09
N ALA A 64 -6.07 -1.31 12.57
CA ALA A 64 -6.14 -1.73 13.97
C ALA A 64 -5.27 -2.96 14.29
N TYR A 65 -4.55 -3.50 13.30
CA TYR A 65 -3.72 -4.69 13.46
C TYR A 65 -2.44 -4.38 14.24
N GLU A 66 -1.92 -5.37 14.96
CA GLU A 66 -0.64 -5.24 15.65
C GLU A 66 0.55 -5.37 14.67
N TYR A 67 0.41 -6.20 13.65
CA TYR A 67 1.43 -6.47 12.65
C TYR A 67 0.81 -6.71 11.28
N LEU A 68 1.62 -6.56 10.23
CA LEU A 68 1.25 -6.92 8.85
C LEU A 68 2.01 -8.18 8.41
N GLN A 69 1.31 -9.02 7.64
CA GLN A 69 1.78 -10.32 7.16
C GLN A 69 1.17 -10.65 5.78
N GLN A 70 1.69 -11.70 5.12
CA GLN A 70 1.26 -12.05 3.76
C GLN A 70 -0.25 -12.26 3.63
N SER A 71 -0.87 -12.91 4.64
CA SER A 71 -2.29 -13.25 4.63
C SER A 71 -3.22 -12.04 4.61
N ASP A 72 -2.71 -10.85 4.95
CA ASP A 72 -3.51 -9.62 4.93
C ASP A 72 -3.77 -9.16 3.48
N PHE A 73 -2.94 -9.60 2.53
CA PHE A 73 -3.05 -9.34 1.09
C PHE A 73 -3.32 -10.65 0.33
N ASN A 74 -4.23 -11.49 0.81
CA ASN A 74 -4.40 -12.88 0.34
C ASN A 74 -5.09 -13.06 -1.03
N ASN A 75 -5.75 -12.03 -1.56
CA ASN A 75 -6.54 -12.11 -2.80
C ASN A 75 -5.68 -11.85 -4.05
N ALA A 76 -5.88 -12.64 -5.11
CA ALA A 76 -5.16 -12.47 -6.38
C ALA A 76 -5.30 -11.07 -7.01
N ARG A 77 -6.38 -10.33 -6.70
CA ARG A 77 -6.57 -8.95 -7.20
C ARG A 77 -5.58 -7.95 -6.62
N TRP A 78 -4.92 -8.26 -5.49
CA TRP A 78 -3.84 -7.45 -4.94
C TRP A 78 -2.64 -7.34 -5.89
N GLU A 79 -2.44 -8.32 -6.77
CA GLU A 79 -1.39 -8.27 -7.80
C GLU A 79 -1.62 -7.14 -8.81
N ASN A 80 -2.85 -6.62 -8.97
CA ASN A 80 -3.12 -5.51 -9.89
C ASN A 80 -2.78 -4.14 -9.29
N VAL A 81 -2.58 -4.08 -7.97
CA VAL A 81 -2.32 -2.84 -7.24
C VAL A 81 -0.91 -2.34 -7.56
N THR A 82 -0.84 -1.06 -7.90
CA THR A 82 0.41 -0.39 -8.31
C THR A 82 0.84 0.68 -7.31
N LYS A 83 -0.11 1.22 -6.53
CA LYS A 83 0.17 2.20 -5.47
C LYS A 83 -0.55 1.78 -4.20
N LEU A 84 0.21 1.67 -3.11
CA LEU A 84 -0.32 1.28 -1.81
C LEU A 84 0.11 2.28 -0.74
N TYR A 85 -0.88 2.83 -0.04
CA TYR A 85 -0.67 3.76 1.07
C TYR A 85 -1.23 3.14 2.35
N LEU A 86 -0.36 2.88 3.32
CA LEU A 86 -0.72 2.30 4.62
C LEU A 86 -0.38 3.33 5.70
N ARG A 87 -1.39 3.88 6.39
CA ARG A 87 -1.20 4.99 7.32
C ARG A 87 -1.99 4.83 8.61
N GLY A 88 -1.43 5.31 9.72
CA GLY A 88 -2.15 5.43 10.99
C GLY A 88 -2.52 4.11 11.67
N GLY A 89 -3.05 4.18 12.89
CA GLY A 89 -3.39 3.01 13.68
C GLY A 89 -2.23 2.43 14.49
N SER A 90 -2.28 1.13 14.74
CA SER A 90 -1.54 0.47 15.83
C SER A 90 -0.45 -0.51 15.36
N VAL A 91 -0.22 -0.59 14.05
CA VAL A 91 0.78 -1.48 13.46
C VAL A 91 2.16 -1.16 14.02
N ASN A 92 2.81 -2.17 14.59
CA ASN A 92 4.13 -2.05 15.20
C ASN A 92 5.21 -2.88 14.49
N SER A 93 4.80 -3.83 13.64
CA SER A 93 5.69 -4.77 12.94
C SER A 93 5.22 -5.08 11.52
N VAL A 94 6.15 -5.25 10.58
CA VAL A 94 5.88 -5.73 9.20
C VAL A 94 6.81 -6.91 8.89
N PHE A 95 6.25 -8.04 8.48
CA PHE A 95 7.00 -9.26 8.21
C PHE A 95 7.55 -9.34 6.79
N SER A 96 8.49 -10.27 6.56
CA SER A 96 9.27 -10.37 5.32
C SER A 96 8.47 -10.78 4.09
N ASP A 97 7.35 -11.45 4.31
CA ASP A 97 6.44 -12.01 3.32
C ASP A 97 5.20 -11.13 3.08
N THR A 98 5.02 -10.07 3.89
CA THR A 98 3.86 -9.16 3.84
C THR A 98 3.50 -8.75 2.42
N PHE A 99 4.49 -8.42 1.61
CA PHE A 99 4.28 -7.84 0.29
C PHE A 99 4.42 -8.83 -0.87
N TRP A 100 4.42 -10.14 -0.61
CA TRP A 100 4.55 -11.17 -1.67
C TRP A 100 3.44 -11.08 -2.72
N ASN A 101 2.20 -10.85 -2.30
CA ASN A 101 1.03 -10.82 -3.18
C ASN A 101 0.74 -9.43 -3.78
N VAL A 102 1.57 -8.43 -3.47
CA VAL A 102 1.52 -7.07 -4.03
C VAL A 102 2.83 -6.72 -4.76
N SER A 103 3.37 -7.68 -5.49
CA SER A 103 4.69 -7.57 -6.16
C SER A 103 4.75 -6.53 -7.29
N ASN A 104 3.61 -6.08 -7.82
CA ASN A 104 3.51 -5.09 -8.89
C ASN A 104 3.48 -3.63 -8.40
N LEU A 105 3.71 -3.39 -7.11
CA LEU A 105 3.77 -2.02 -6.58
C LEU A 105 4.92 -1.24 -7.24
N THR A 106 4.58 0.00 -7.62
CA THR A 106 5.50 1.04 -8.08
C THR A 106 5.69 2.11 -7.01
N HIS A 107 4.69 2.31 -6.15
CA HIS A 107 4.73 3.25 -5.04
C HIS A 107 4.20 2.56 -3.77
N LEU A 108 4.98 2.63 -2.69
CA LEU A 108 4.59 2.12 -1.39
C LEU A 108 4.86 3.19 -0.33
N GLN A 109 3.84 3.51 0.45
CA GLN A 109 3.99 4.31 1.65
C GLN A 109 3.54 3.53 2.88
N ILE A 110 4.38 3.54 3.91
CA ILE A 110 4.07 2.98 5.23
C ILE A 110 4.33 4.08 6.25
N SER A 111 3.29 4.51 6.96
CA SER A 111 3.39 5.57 7.97
C SER A 111 2.56 5.23 9.20
N PHE A 112 3.20 4.61 10.17
CA PHE A 112 2.58 4.13 11.40
C PHE A 112 3.36 4.72 12.60
N PRO A 113 2.69 5.50 13.47
CA PRO A 113 3.36 6.13 14.62
C PRO A 113 4.06 5.13 15.55
N ASN A 114 3.56 3.88 15.60
CA ASN A 114 4.04 2.83 16.50
C ASN A 114 4.98 1.81 15.83
N LEU A 115 5.29 1.97 14.54
CA LEU A 115 6.13 1.02 13.81
C LEU A 115 7.56 1.04 14.34
N LYS A 116 8.01 -0.12 14.82
CA LYS A 116 9.33 -0.33 15.41
C LYS A 116 10.12 -1.42 14.72
N ARG A 117 9.45 -2.36 14.05
CA ARG A 117 10.07 -3.55 13.47
C ARG A 117 9.72 -3.67 12.00
N LEU A 118 10.75 -3.79 11.18
CA LEU A 118 10.65 -4.29 9.81
C LEU A 118 11.52 -5.53 9.73
N SER A 119 10.99 -6.62 9.19
CA SER A 119 11.82 -7.80 8.92
C SER A 119 12.91 -7.50 7.91
N VAL A 120 14.03 -8.19 8.05
CA VAL A 120 15.11 -8.17 7.04
C VAL A 120 14.51 -8.53 5.69
N ASN A 121 14.87 -7.79 4.64
CA ASN A 121 14.38 -8.01 3.28
C ASN A 121 12.85 -7.87 3.10
N ALA A 122 12.16 -7.11 3.97
CA ALA A 122 10.70 -6.93 3.89
C ALA A 122 10.19 -6.45 2.53
N PHE A 123 11.02 -5.72 1.77
CA PHE A 123 10.63 -5.17 0.46
C PHE A 123 11.17 -5.98 -0.72
N SER A 124 11.78 -7.14 -0.49
CA SER A 124 12.52 -7.90 -1.51
C SER A 124 11.70 -8.32 -2.73
N GLN A 125 10.39 -8.56 -2.58
CA GLN A 125 9.52 -8.94 -3.71
C GLN A 125 9.06 -7.76 -4.56
N LEU A 126 9.21 -6.52 -4.07
CA LEU A 126 8.68 -5.32 -4.72
C LEU A 126 9.56 -4.85 -5.88
N THR A 127 9.97 -5.76 -6.75
CA THR A 127 10.99 -5.53 -7.79
C THR A 127 10.66 -4.40 -8.77
N LYS A 128 9.41 -3.92 -8.83
CA LYS A 128 8.95 -2.80 -9.69
C LYS A 128 8.82 -1.46 -8.94
N LEU A 129 9.24 -1.39 -7.68
CA LEU A 129 9.04 -0.19 -6.87
C LEU A 129 10.01 0.92 -7.27
N HIS A 130 9.45 2.08 -7.54
CA HIS A 130 10.17 3.33 -7.83
C HIS A 130 10.18 4.28 -6.64
N THR A 131 9.15 4.22 -5.80
CA THR A 131 9.01 5.11 -4.63
C THR A 131 8.70 4.32 -3.37
N LEU A 132 9.54 4.50 -2.36
CA LEU A 132 9.33 3.98 -1.01
C LEU A 132 9.30 5.14 -0.02
N ASP A 133 8.16 5.32 0.64
CA ASP A 133 7.99 6.33 1.67
C ASP A 133 7.78 5.67 3.03
N LEU A 134 8.76 5.82 3.91
CA LEU A 134 8.74 5.38 5.31
C LEU A 134 8.65 6.57 6.27
N SER A 135 8.18 7.72 5.80
CA SER A 135 8.10 8.92 6.62
C SER A 135 7.04 8.82 7.72
N GLY A 136 7.28 9.54 8.82
CA GLY A 136 6.37 9.54 9.97
C GLY A 136 6.38 8.25 10.80
N ASN A 137 7.35 7.35 10.57
CA ASN A 137 7.61 6.21 11.45
C ASN A 137 8.62 6.63 12.54
N PHE A 138 8.17 7.45 13.50
CA PHE A 138 9.03 8.09 14.51
C PHE A 138 9.77 7.12 15.45
N LEU A 139 9.36 5.85 15.50
CA LEU A 139 9.97 4.82 16.35
C LEU A 139 10.81 3.82 15.55
N LEU A 140 10.82 3.95 14.22
CA LEU A 140 11.57 3.09 13.32
C LEU A 140 13.00 3.65 13.19
N SER A 141 13.97 2.84 13.58
CA SER A 141 15.37 3.22 13.52
C SER A 141 15.96 2.98 12.13
N PHE A 142 17.04 3.71 11.86
CA PHE A 142 17.75 3.62 10.60
C PHE A 142 18.35 2.24 10.32
N ASP A 143 18.92 1.57 11.34
CA ASP A 143 19.48 0.23 11.20
C ASP A 143 18.42 -0.79 10.75
N VAL A 144 17.19 -0.66 11.29
CA VAL A 144 16.06 -1.52 10.90
C VAL A 144 15.67 -1.27 9.44
N VAL A 145 15.64 -0.01 9.00
CA VAL A 145 15.40 0.32 7.58
C VAL A 145 16.50 -0.27 6.69
N ALA A 146 17.75 -0.16 7.12
CA ALA A 146 18.88 -0.70 6.37
C ALA A 146 18.81 -2.22 6.21
N ASP A 147 18.45 -2.93 7.29
CA ASP A 147 18.23 -4.38 7.25
C ASP A 147 17.01 -4.77 6.40
N ALA A 148 15.94 -3.99 6.42
CA ALA A 148 14.75 -4.23 5.60
C ALA A 148 15.04 -4.06 4.09
N LEU A 149 15.96 -3.15 3.74
CA LEU A 149 16.38 -2.86 2.36
C LEU A 149 17.52 -3.76 1.86
N ARG A 150 18.04 -4.68 2.68
CA ARG A 150 19.30 -5.43 2.47
C ARG A 150 19.35 -6.40 1.27
N VAL A 151 18.46 -6.26 0.28
CA VAL A 151 18.52 -6.98 -1.00
C VAL A 151 18.93 -6.03 -2.11
N ASN A 152 20.12 -6.29 -2.68
CA ASN A 152 20.73 -5.46 -3.72
C ASN A 152 19.95 -5.48 -5.06
N GLU A 153 19.02 -6.42 -5.28
CA GLU A 153 18.27 -6.52 -6.54
C GLU A 153 17.09 -5.53 -6.63
N PHE A 154 16.29 -5.43 -5.57
CA PHE A 154 15.13 -4.53 -5.50
C PHE A 154 15.54 -3.05 -5.59
N THR A 155 16.58 -2.70 -4.85
CA THR A 155 17.00 -1.30 -4.69
C THR A 155 17.58 -0.67 -5.96
N ASN A 156 17.75 -1.43 -7.04
CA ASN A 156 18.23 -0.91 -8.32
C ASN A 156 17.15 -0.14 -9.11
N ASN A 157 15.87 -0.42 -8.84
CA ASN A 157 14.75 0.25 -9.53
C ASN A 157 14.14 1.39 -8.72
N LEU A 158 14.59 1.57 -7.47
CA LEU A 158 14.08 2.58 -6.57
C LEU A 158 14.69 3.95 -6.90
N ASP A 159 13.86 4.93 -7.23
CA ASP A 159 14.27 6.29 -7.60
C ASP A 159 14.16 7.25 -6.40
N GLU A 160 13.13 7.06 -5.58
CA GLU A 160 12.79 7.93 -4.45
C GLU A 160 12.64 7.14 -3.16
N LEU A 161 13.39 7.57 -2.13
CA LEU A 161 13.33 7.02 -0.78
C LEU A 161 13.10 8.16 0.22
N ASN A 162 11.92 8.19 0.83
CA ASN A 162 11.56 9.18 1.84
C ASN A 162 11.69 8.59 3.25
N LEU A 163 12.57 9.19 4.05
CA LEU A 163 12.86 8.79 5.43
C LEU A 163 12.64 9.95 6.42
N HIS A 164 11.86 10.96 6.03
CA HIS A 164 11.57 12.11 6.89
C HIS A 164 10.87 11.67 8.18
N SER A 165 11.22 12.30 9.31
CA SER A 165 10.56 12.02 10.60
C SER A 165 10.65 10.56 11.09
N LEU A 166 11.74 9.85 10.75
CA LEU A 166 12.12 8.61 11.43
C LEU A 166 12.69 8.89 12.84
N ALA A 167 12.87 7.83 13.63
CA ALA A 167 13.54 7.93 14.93
C ALA A 167 14.90 8.62 14.77
N MET A 168 15.02 9.83 15.30
CA MET A 168 16.21 10.66 15.15
C MET A 168 17.37 10.09 15.96
N PHE A 169 18.19 9.26 15.32
CA PHE A 169 19.56 8.98 15.74
C PHE A 169 20.51 9.11 14.54
N LEU A 170 20.48 10.26 13.87
CA LEU A 170 21.65 10.70 13.11
C LEU A 170 22.70 11.20 14.12
N THR A 171 23.41 10.26 14.75
CA THR A 171 24.83 10.51 14.92
C THR A 171 25.47 10.08 13.60
N PRO A 172 26.24 10.96 12.93
CA PRO A 172 26.96 10.63 11.69
C PRO A 172 27.88 9.40 11.82
N CYS A 173 28.15 8.93 13.04
CA CYS A 173 29.11 7.88 13.35
C CYS A 173 28.54 6.45 13.37
N LYS A 174 27.24 6.21 13.12
CA LYS A 174 26.65 4.85 13.14
C LYS A 174 26.12 4.32 11.82
N LEU A 175 26.01 5.15 10.78
CA LEU A 175 25.81 4.59 9.45
C LEU A 175 27.06 3.80 9.06
N LYS A 176 26.92 2.49 8.87
CA LYS A 176 27.93 1.73 8.13
C LYS A 176 28.13 2.44 6.78
N GLU A 177 29.37 2.79 6.43
CA GLU A 177 29.72 3.47 5.17
C GLU A 177 29.00 2.86 3.96
N THR A 178 28.84 1.54 3.94
CA THR A 178 28.14 0.79 2.89
C THR A 178 26.70 1.23 2.68
N PHE A 179 25.96 1.54 3.75
CA PHE A 179 24.56 1.95 3.63
C PHE A 179 24.43 3.45 3.33
N PHE A 180 25.35 4.28 3.83
CA PHE A 180 25.42 5.69 3.42
C PHE A 180 25.67 5.82 1.91
N LEU A 181 26.58 5.01 1.36
CA LEU A 181 26.81 4.93 -0.09
C LEU A 181 25.58 4.43 -0.85
N GLN A 182 24.83 3.45 -0.31
CA GLN A 182 23.57 2.99 -0.91
C GLN A 182 22.42 4.00 -0.81
N LEU A 183 22.51 4.99 0.08
CA LEU A 183 21.54 6.08 0.16
C LEU A 183 21.83 7.21 -0.82
N GLN A 184 23.11 7.44 -1.16
CA GLN A 184 23.52 8.49 -2.10
C GLN A 184 22.96 8.32 -3.53
N ARG A 185 22.55 7.10 -3.91
CA ARG A 185 21.88 6.84 -5.20
C ARG A 185 20.42 7.27 -5.25
N PHE A 186 19.78 7.54 -4.12
CA PHE A 186 18.35 7.89 -4.08
C PHE A 186 18.16 9.40 -4.00
N SER A 187 17.06 9.88 -4.60
CA SER A 187 16.56 11.22 -4.29
C SER A 187 15.99 11.22 -2.88
N ILE A 188 16.84 11.49 -1.87
CA ILE A 188 16.42 11.59 -0.47
C ILE A 188 15.70 12.92 -0.28
N LYS A 189 14.37 12.89 -0.18
CA LYS A 189 13.60 14.03 0.31
C LYS A 189 13.74 14.06 1.83
N ARG A 190 14.34 15.14 2.34
CA ARG A 190 14.51 15.39 3.77
C ARG A 190 13.24 15.88 4.41
#